data_AF-A0A1D7XKU5-F1
#
_entry.id   AF-A0A1D7XKU5-F1
#
_cell.length_a   1.000
_cell.length_b   1.000
_cell.length_c   1.000
_cell.angle_alpha   90.00
_cell.angle_beta   90.00
_cell.angle_gamma   90.00
#
_symmetry.space_group_name_H-M   'P 1'
#
loop_
_entity.id
_entity.type
_entity.pdbx_description
1 polymer ?
#
loop_
_entity_poly.entity_id
_entity_poly.type
_entity_poly.pdbx_seq_one_letter_code
_entity_poly.pdbx_strand_id
1 'polypeptide(L)'
;MYIISACLCGVNCKYNGENNLNEKCMDLFRKGKAILVCPEQLGGLSTPRTPVELKSSACDILSGNGIAITKDGIDVTEKFVKGAYETLKIAKEAGAAKAILKEKSPSCGVNKVYDGTFNGNKIYGIGITAYLLKKEGIEVFSEEDIEPNDEKLVYLDEYFKNKLKRRKFLELDDDEFYYDEALDLTECIDDVSDLPERVKNNVKRLVISLAEDLLGFVELDEISEATGLSIDEIVKIKNECEK
;
A
#
# COMPACT_ATOMS: atom_id res chain seq x y z
N MET A 1 -12.74 -6.63 -1.01
CA MET A 1 -11.53 -5.89 -1.41
C MET A 1 -10.39 -6.15 -0.40
N TYR A 2 -9.13 -6.15 -0.84
CA TYR A 2 -7.94 -6.11 0.02
C TYR A 2 -7.33 -4.71 0.05
N ILE A 3 -6.74 -4.32 1.17
CA ILE A 3 -5.77 -3.21 1.21
C ILE A 3 -4.36 -3.81 1.15
N ILE A 4 -3.49 -3.33 0.26
CA ILE A 4 -2.12 -3.83 0.16
C ILE A 4 -1.14 -2.68 0.28
N SER A 5 -0.06 -2.85 1.05
CA SER A 5 1.05 -1.89 1.05
C SER A 5 1.59 -1.73 -0.37
N ALA A 6 1.54 -0.52 -0.93
CA ALA A 6 1.85 -0.25 -2.34
C ALA A 6 3.25 -0.73 -2.76
N CYS A 7 4.24 -0.66 -1.86
CA CYS A 7 5.58 -1.17 -2.13
C CYS A 7 5.61 -2.69 -2.41
N LEU A 8 4.63 -3.46 -1.93
CA LEU A 8 4.50 -4.90 -2.23
C LEU A 8 4.00 -5.17 -3.65
N CYS A 9 3.51 -4.15 -4.36
CA CYS A 9 3.04 -4.23 -5.72
C CYS A 9 3.93 -3.44 -6.69
N GLY A 10 5.20 -3.19 -6.32
CA GLY A 10 6.19 -2.59 -7.21
C GLY A 10 6.28 -1.06 -7.17
N VAL A 11 5.36 -0.36 -6.48
CA VAL A 11 5.42 1.10 -6.36
C VAL A 11 6.63 1.53 -5.55
N ASN A 12 7.41 2.49 -6.05
CA ASN A 12 8.69 2.91 -5.46
C ASN A 12 8.53 3.83 -4.25
N CYS A 13 7.54 3.59 -3.39
CA CYS A 13 7.16 4.47 -2.31
C CYS A 13 7.95 4.26 -0.99
N LYS A 14 9.01 3.44 -0.97
CA LYS A 14 9.81 3.23 0.25
C LYS A 14 10.59 4.49 0.61
N TYR A 15 11.09 4.53 1.84
CA TYR A 15 11.95 5.61 2.31
C TYR A 15 13.20 5.81 1.44
N ASN A 16 13.74 4.74 0.83
CA ASN A 16 14.89 4.79 -0.06
C ASN A 16 14.54 5.00 -1.55
N GLY A 17 13.26 5.20 -1.89
CA GLY A 17 12.82 5.39 -3.28
C GLY A 17 12.75 4.10 -4.09
N GLU A 18 12.73 2.92 -3.45
CA GLU A 18 12.55 1.63 -4.11
C GLU A 18 11.21 0.98 -3.69
N ASN A 19 11.03 -0.30 -4.04
CA ASN A 19 9.88 -1.11 -3.67
C ASN A 19 10.27 -2.42 -2.94
N ASN A 20 9.28 -3.24 -2.60
CA ASN A 20 9.41 -4.57 -2.01
C ASN A 20 8.49 -5.54 -2.76
N LEU A 21 8.52 -5.53 -4.10
CA LEU A 21 7.62 -6.32 -4.95
C LEU A 21 7.44 -7.75 -4.44
N ASN A 22 6.18 -8.14 -4.26
CA ASN A 22 5.75 -9.47 -3.89
C ASN A 22 4.74 -9.94 -4.93
N GLU A 23 5.12 -10.97 -5.71
CA GLU A 23 4.31 -11.42 -6.84
C GLU A 23 2.88 -11.82 -6.46
N LYS A 24 2.66 -12.36 -5.25
CA LYS A 24 1.30 -12.73 -4.80
C LYS A 24 0.44 -11.50 -4.54
N CYS A 25 1.03 -10.45 -3.99
CA CYS A 25 0.36 -9.16 -3.79
C CYS A 25 0.05 -8.50 -5.14
N MET A 26 1.02 -8.49 -6.05
CA MET A 26 0.86 -8.00 -7.42
C MET A 26 -0.24 -8.76 -8.17
N ASP A 27 -0.31 -10.07 -8.00
CA ASP A 27 -1.36 -10.93 -8.55
C ASP A 27 -2.76 -10.58 -8.07
N LEU A 28 -2.92 -10.21 -6.79
CA LEU A 28 -4.21 -9.76 -6.26
C LEU A 28 -4.61 -8.42 -6.86
N PHE A 29 -3.65 -7.52 -7.01
CA PHE A 29 -3.86 -6.21 -7.60
C PHE A 29 -4.27 -6.30 -9.08
N ARG A 30 -3.52 -7.02 -9.91
CA ARG A 30 -3.85 -7.27 -11.34
C ARG A 30 -5.23 -7.91 -11.55
N LYS A 31 -5.77 -8.60 -10.53
CA LYS A 31 -7.10 -9.24 -10.58
C LYS A 31 -8.24 -8.32 -10.10
N GLY A 32 -7.97 -7.03 -9.88
CA GLY A 32 -8.95 -6.06 -9.36
C GLY A 32 -9.40 -6.35 -7.92
N LYS A 33 -8.57 -7.06 -7.13
CA LYS A 33 -8.94 -7.49 -5.77
C LYS A 33 -8.32 -6.66 -4.66
N ALA A 34 -7.45 -5.72 -5.00
CA ALA A 34 -6.71 -4.95 -4.02
C ALA A 34 -6.68 -3.47 -4.38
N ILE A 35 -6.76 -2.63 -3.36
CA ILE A 35 -6.41 -1.21 -3.42
C ILE A 35 -5.06 -1.04 -2.73
N LEU A 36 -4.17 -0.35 -3.42
CA LEU A 36 -2.82 -0.09 -2.93
C LEU A 36 -2.82 1.15 -2.04
N VAL A 37 -2.01 1.12 -0.97
CA VAL A 37 -1.84 2.26 -0.06
C VAL A 37 -0.41 2.39 0.41
N CYS A 38 0.07 3.61 0.56
CA CYS A 38 1.29 3.93 1.30
C CYS A 38 0.92 4.90 2.44
N PRO A 39 0.76 4.42 3.69
CA PRO A 39 0.31 5.28 4.78
C PRO A 39 1.23 6.50 4.98
N GLU A 40 2.54 6.33 4.79
CA GLU A 40 3.52 7.40 4.92
C GLU A 40 3.32 8.52 3.89
N GLN A 41 3.09 8.18 2.61
CA GLN A 41 2.78 9.17 1.57
C GLN A 41 1.38 9.78 1.74
N LEU A 42 0.36 8.98 2.10
CA LEU A 42 -0.98 9.48 2.43
C LEU A 42 -0.94 10.46 3.62
N GLY A 43 0.01 10.27 4.52
CA GLY A 43 0.35 11.18 5.61
C GLY A 43 0.97 12.51 5.17
N GLY A 44 1.61 12.54 4.00
CA GLY A 44 2.34 13.68 3.45
C GLY A 44 3.86 13.60 3.66
N LEU A 45 4.43 12.40 3.77
CA LEU A 45 5.87 12.20 3.64
C LEU A 45 6.28 12.05 2.16
N SER A 46 7.46 12.54 1.83
CA SER A 46 8.06 12.43 0.51
C SER A 46 8.58 11.02 0.23
N THR A 47 8.96 10.79 -1.02
CA THR A 47 9.72 9.62 -1.46
C THR A 47 10.85 10.13 -2.35
N PRO A 48 12.14 9.87 -2.03
CA PRO A 48 12.64 9.24 -0.80
C PRO A 48 12.42 10.14 0.44
N ARG A 49 12.69 9.59 1.63
CA ARG A 49 12.58 10.26 2.93
C ARG A 49 13.55 9.66 3.95
N THR A 50 13.89 10.41 4.99
CA THR A 50 14.70 9.90 6.10
C THR A 50 13.99 8.71 6.77
N PRO A 51 14.71 7.61 7.10
CA PRO A 51 14.15 6.50 7.87
C PRO A 51 13.51 6.96 9.17
N VAL A 52 12.38 6.33 9.53
CA VAL A 52 11.61 6.61 10.74
C VAL A 52 11.49 5.35 11.57
N GLU A 53 11.63 5.48 12.89
CA GLU A 53 11.35 4.41 13.84
C GLU A 53 10.43 4.91 14.95
N LEU A 54 9.63 4.01 15.50
CA LEU A 54 8.71 4.32 16.59
C LEU A 54 9.49 4.35 17.91
N LYS A 55 9.31 5.38 18.73
CA LYS A 55 9.85 5.45 20.10
C LYS A 55 8.83 5.03 21.16
N SER A 56 7.61 4.72 20.73
CA SER A 56 6.48 4.36 21.57
C SER A 56 5.62 3.33 20.84
N SER A 57 4.71 2.66 21.55
CA SER A 57 3.81 1.72 20.89
C SER A 57 2.86 2.44 19.93
N ALA A 58 2.37 1.73 18.91
CA ALA A 58 1.33 2.26 18.02
C ALA A 58 0.08 2.74 18.78
N CYS A 59 -0.28 2.05 19.86
CA CYS A 59 -1.38 2.43 20.74
C CYS A 59 -1.15 3.78 21.42
N ASP A 60 0.05 4.00 21.98
CA ASP A 60 0.40 5.25 22.66
C ASP A 60 0.44 6.41 21.66
N ILE A 61 1.01 6.19 20.48
CA ILE A 61 1.08 7.19 19.41
C ILE A 61 -0.32 7.62 18.96
N LEU A 62 -1.22 6.67 18.69
CA LEU A 62 -2.60 6.98 18.31
C LEU A 62 -3.40 7.64 19.43
N SER A 63 -2.96 7.49 20.68
CA SER A 63 -3.56 8.14 21.86
C SER A 63 -2.93 9.49 22.19
N GLY A 64 -1.95 9.96 21.39
CA GLY A 64 -1.26 11.25 21.60
C GLY A 64 -0.15 11.23 22.65
N ASN A 65 0.28 10.06 23.12
CA ASN A 65 1.27 9.88 24.20
C ASN A 65 2.59 9.27 23.71
N GLY A 66 2.83 9.25 22.40
CA GLY A 66 4.01 8.63 21.83
C GLY A 66 4.51 9.36 20.59
N ILE A 67 5.71 9.01 20.13
CA ILE A 67 6.35 9.67 18.99
C ILE A 67 6.93 8.67 17.97
N ALA A 68 6.87 9.07 16.70
CA ALA A 68 7.61 8.48 15.58
C ALA A 68 8.63 9.51 15.10
N ILE A 69 9.91 9.17 15.15
CA ILE A 69 10.99 10.11 14.84
C ILE A 69 11.81 9.66 13.64
N THR A 70 12.33 10.60 12.89
CA THR A 70 13.35 10.31 11.87
C THR A 70 14.69 9.97 12.53
N LYS A 71 15.59 9.34 11.76
CA LYS A 71 16.98 9.11 12.18
C LYS A 71 17.70 10.38 12.63
N ASP A 72 17.34 11.53 12.05
CA ASP A 72 17.89 12.85 12.36
C ASP A 72 17.22 13.50 13.57
N GLY A 73 16.27 12.81 14.22
CA GLY A 73 15.61 13.28 15.44
C GLY A 73 14.40 14.19 15.21
N ILE A 74 13.86 14.25 13.99
CA ILE A 74 12.68 15.06 13.67
C ILE A 74 11.42 14.27 14.01
N ASP A 75 10.50 14.88 14.76
CA ASP A 75 9.19 14.30 15.03
C ASP A 75 8.29 14.38 13.78
N VAL A 76 7.84 13.22 13.30
CA VAL A 76 6.94 13.09 12.14
C VAL A 76 5.63 12.37 12.50
N THR A 77 5.31 12.31 13.79
CA THR A 77 4.18 11.56 14.35
C THR A 77 2.86 11.91 13.68
N GLU A 78 2.58 13.21 13.50
CA GLU A 78 1.33 13.68 12.89
C GLU A 78 1.13 13.13 11.47
N LYS A 79 2.19 13.03 10.68
CA LYS A 79 2.12 12.49 9.31
C LYS A 79 1.78 10.99 9.35
N PHE A 80 2.38 10.23 10.25
CA PHE A 80 2.09 8.81 10.42
C PHE A 80 0.66 8.56 10.90
N VAL A 81 0.20 9.30 11.91
CA VAL A 81 -1.16 9.19 12.44
C VAL A 81 -2.17 9.53 11.36
N LYS A 82 -1.97 10.66 10.66
CA LYS A 82 -2.81 11.05 9.53
C LYS A 82 -2.84 9.96 8.46
N GLY A 83 -1.68 9.45 8.06
CA GLY A 83 -1.56 8.36 7.08
C GLY A 83 -2.33 7.09 7.44
N ALA A 84 -2.29 6.70 8.72
CA ALA A 84 -3.06 5.58 9.23
C ALA A 84 -4.57 5.80 9.12
N TYR A 85 -5.06 6.97 9.52
CA TYR A 85 -6.50 7.29 9.41
C TYR A 85 -6.98 7.42 7.96
N GLU A 86 -6.18 7.99 7.07
CA GLU A 86 -6.52 8.02 5.64
C GLU A 86 -6.58 6.60 5.06
N THR A 87 -5.66 5.73 5.45
CA THR A 87 -5.69 4.32 5.05
C THR A 87 -6.93 3.60 5.56
N LEU A 88 -7.30 3.79 6.83
CA LEU A 88 -8.52 3.23 7.42
C LEU A 88 -9.76 3.67 6.66
N LYS A 89 -9.82 4.93 6.28
CA LYS A 89 -10.95 5.50 5.55
C LYS A 89 -11.10 4.89 4.17
N ILE A 90 -10.01 4.82 3.41
CA ILE A 90 -9.98 4.11 2.11
C ILE A 90 -10.46 2.67 2.30
N ALA A 91 -9.97 1.98 3.35
CA ALA A 91 -10.38 0.61 3.63
C ALA A 91 -11.89 0.48 3.89
N LYS A 92 -12.48 1.40 4.68
CA LYS A 92 -13.91 1.39 4.99
C LYS A 92 -14.77 1.67 3.76
N GLU A 93 -14.41 2.68 2.98
CA GLU A 93 -15.17 3.09 1.80
C GLU A 93 -15.10 2.03 0.69
N ALA A 94 -13.96 1.37 0.52
CA ALA A 94 -13.81 0.25 -0.41
C ALA A 94 -14.41 -1.08 0.09
N GLY A 95 -15.02 -1.11 1.27
CA GLY A 95 -15.52 -2.35 1.89
C GLY A 95 -14.42 -3.41 2.08
N ALA A 96 -13.19 -2.99 2.37
CA ALA A 96 -12.07 -3.90 2.56
C ALA A 96 -12.13 -4.53 3.96
N ALA A 97 -12.18 -5.86 4.00
CA ALA A 97 -12.18 -6.63 5.24
C ALA A 97 -10.78 -7.13 5.65
N LYS A 98 -9.81 -7.06 4.72
CA LYS A 98 -8.48 -7.64 4.89
C LYS A 98 -7.40 -6.68 4.39
N ALA A 99 -6.24 -6.69 5.04
CA ALA A 99 -5.06 -5.94 4.64
C ALA A 99 -3.80 -6.82 4.62
N ILE A 100 -2.98 -6.68 3.57
CA ILE A 100 -1.65 -7.30 3.47
C ILE A 100 -0.61 -6.19 3.52
N LEU A 101 0.16 -6.14 4.60
CA LEU A 101 1.01 -5.00 4.92
C LEU A 101 2.48 -5.38 5.02
N LYS A 102 3.35 -4.45 4.65
CA LYS A 102 4.80 -4.64 4.66
C LYS A 102 5.34 -4.77 6.10
N GLU A 103 5.92 -5.92 6.41
CA GLU A 103 6.50 -6.25 7.71
C GLU A 103 7.65 -5.31 8.10
N LYS A 104 7.87 -5.15 9.42
CA LYS A 104 8.92 -4.31 10.02
C LYS A 104 8.76 -2.79 9.84
N SER A 105 7.85 -2.32 8.98
CA SER A 105 7.63 -0.89 8.77
C SER A 105 7.03 -0.22 10.03
N PRO A 106 7.42 1.02 10.37
CA PRO A 106 6.77 1.80 11.43
C PRO A 106 5.26 2.05 11.18
N SER A 107 4.80 2.03 9.92
CA SER A 107 3.37 2.12 9.59
C SER A 107 2.74 0.74 9.43
N CYS A 108 3.38 -0.12 8.64
CA CYS A 108 2.77 -1.32 8.07
C CYS A 108 3.18 -2.63 8.79
N GLY A 109 4.20 -2.60 9.66
CA GLY A 109 4.69 -3.79 10.35
C GLY A 109 3.57 -4.48 11.14
N VAL A 110 3.45 -5.79 11.04
CA VAL A 110 2.34 -6.55 11.62
C VAL A 110 2.78 -7.27 12.88
N ASN A 111 3.95 -7.90 12.83
CA ASN A 111 4.49 -8.70 13.92
C ASN A 111 5.71 -8.06 14.58
N LYS A 112 6.50 -7.30 13.82
CA LYS A 112 7.72 -6.64 14.31
C LYS A 112 7.82 -5.21 13.80
N VAL A 113 8.53 -4.40 14.56
CA VAL A 113 9.00 -3.05 14.17
C VAL A 113 10.45 -2.89 14.62
N TYR A 114 11.14 -1.87 14.12
CA TYR A 114 12.47 -1.51 14.63
C TYR A 114 12.39 -0.97 16.07
N ASP A 115 13.47 -1.14 16.83
CA ASP A 115 13.51 -0.84 18.28
C ASP A 115 13.61 0.66 18.63
N GLY A 116 13.64 1.54 17.64
CA GLY A 116 13.76 2.98 17.83
C GLY A 116 15.21 3.45 17.90
N THR A 117 16.21 2.57 17.93
CA THR A 117 17.62 2.95 18.10
C THR A 117 18.36 3.23 16.80
N PHE A 118 17.75 2.97 15.64
CA PHE A 118 18.38 3.07 14.32
C PHE A 118 19.61 2.17 14.12
N ASN A 119 19.76 1.11 14.92
CA ASN A 119 20.82 0.11 14.79
C ASN A 119 20.40 -1.13 13.99
N GLY A 120 19.18 -1.14 13.44
CA GLY A 120 18.64 -2.25 12.64
C GLY A 120 18.03 -3.40 13.45
N ASN A 121 18.04 -3.29 14.78
CA ASN A 121 17.39 -4.21 15.70
C ASN A 121 15.87 -4.15 15.56
N LYS A 122 15.22 -5.30 15.72
CA LYS A 122 13.77 -5.45 15.60
C LYS A 122 13.20 -6.05 16.88
N ILE A 123 12.04 -5.55 17.29
CA ILE A 123 11.30 -6.02 18.46
C ILE A 123 9.90 -6.46 18.05
N TYR A 124 9.26 -7.27 18.89
CA TYR A 124 7.83 -7.54 18.75
C TYR A 124 7.06 -6.23 18.94
N GLY A 125 6.20 -5.94 17.97
CA GLY A 125 5.48 -4.70 17.92
C GLY A 125 4.74 -4.59 16.60
N ILE A 126 3.87 -3.60 16.50
CA ILE A 126 2.99 -3.40 15.36
C ILE A 126 3.08 -1.95 14.92
N GLY A 127 3.09 -1.72 13.62
CA GLY A 127 3.09 -0.40 13.02
C GLY A 127 1.77 0.34 13.25
N ILE A 128 1.80 1.66 13.12
CA ILE A 128 0.68 2.53 13.47
C ILE A 128 -0.58 2.20 12.64
N THR A 129 -0.42 2.03 11.33
CA THR A 129 -1.54 1.70 10.43
C THR A 129 -2.02 0.28 10.65
N ALA A 130 -1.11 -0.69 10.75
CA ALA A 130 -1.46 -2.08 11.03
C ALA A 130 -2.30 -2.21 12.32
N TYR A 131 -1.89 -1.51 13.39
CA TYR A 131 -2.62 -1.48 14.66
C TYR A 131 -4.01 -0.87 14.50
N LEU A 132 -4.12 0.28 13.83
CA LEU A 132 -5.40 0.97 13.65
C LEU A 132 -6.39 0.12 12.85
N LEU A 133 -5.97 -0.46 11.72
CA LEU A 133 -6.83 -1.32 10.90
C LEU A 133 -7.32 -2.53 11.70
N LYS A 134 -6.41 -3.19 12.45
CA LYS A 134 -6.75 -4.33 13.30
C LYS A 134 -7.73 -3.97 14.40
N LYS A 135 -7.55 -2.82 15.05
CA LYS A 135 -8.45 -2.29 16.09
C LYS A 135 -9.86 -2.04 15.54
N GLU A 136 -9.96 -1.64 14.28
CA GLU A 136 -11.23 -1.34 13.59
C GLU A 136 -11.86 -2.55 12.91
N GLY A 137 -11.35 -3.76 13.18
CA GLY A 137 -11.96 -5.01 12.74
C GLY A 137 -11.51 -5.51 11.36
N ILE A 138 -10.49 -4.89 10.76
CA ILE A 138 -9.89 -5.37 9.51
C ILE A 138 -8.86 -6.45 9.86
N GLU A 139 -8.91 -7.60 9.19
CA GLU A 139 -7.90 -8.65 9.37
C GLU A 139 -6.59 -8.21 8.70
N VAL A 140 -5.50 -8.16 9.47
CA VAL A 140 -4.19 -7.68 8.99
C VAL A 140 -3.20 -8.84 8.93
N PHE A 141 -2.55 -8.98 7.78
CA PHE A 141 -1.53 -9.99 7.48
C PHE A 141 -0.24 -9.31 7.06
N SER A 142 0.89 -9.91 7.42
CA SER A 142 2.20 -9.59 6.88
C SER A 142 2.37 -10.17 5.47
N GLU A 143 3.23 -9.60 4.64
CA GLU A 143 3.68 -10.29 3.42
C GLU A 143 4.47 -11.56 3.73
N GLU A 144 5.03 -11.68 4.94
CA GLU A 144 5.72 -12.90 5.37
C GLU A 144 4.72 -14.00 5.74
N ASP A 145 3.52 -13.63 6.21
CA ASP A 145 2.47 -14.59 6.54
C ASP A 145 1.96 -15.30 5.27
N ILE A 146 2.00 -14.63 4.11
CA ILE A 146 1.56 -15.16 2.80
C ILE A 146 2.56 -16.08 2.10
N GLU A 147 3.76 -16.27 2.66
CA GLU A 147 4.75 -17.22 2.14
C GLU A 147 4.44 -18.66 2.60
N PRO A 148 4.89 -19.71 1.87
CA PRO A 148 4.37 -21.08 1.98
C PRO A 148 4.61 -21.82 3.31
N ASN A 149 5.09 -21.16 4.36
CA ASN A 149 5.65 -21.83 5.53
C ASN A 149 4.82 -21.74 6.82
N ASP A 150 3.59 -21.24 6.78
CA ASP A 150 2.72 -21.25 7.96
C ASP A 150 1.34 -21.86 7.66
N GLU A 151 0.94 -22.80 8.53
CA GLU A 151 -0.34 -23.53 8.55
C GLU A 151 -1.59 -22.62 8.68
N LYS A 152 -1.43 -21.30 8.59
CA LYS A 152 -2.49 -20.29 8.72
C LYS A 152 -3.12 -19.87 7.39
N LEU A 153 -2.68 -20.42 6.26
CA LEU A 153 -3.18 -20.06 4.92
C LEU A 153 -4.08 -21.10 4.26
N VAL A 154 -5.19 -21.39 4.92
CA VAL A 154 -6.25 -22.23 4.33
C VAL A 154 -6.96 -21.49 3.17
N TYR A 155 -6.98 -20.15 3.17
CA TYR A 155 -7.80 -19.38 2.20
C TYR A 155 -7.18 -19.20 0.80
N LEU A 156 -5.86 -19.00 0.71
CA LEU A 156 -5.18 -18.82 -0.58
C LEU A 156 -5.02 -20.14 -1.32
N ASP A 157 -4.79 -21.25 -0.62
CA ASP A 157 -4.63 -22.57 -1.21
C ASP A 157 -5.93 -23.08 -1.86
N GLU A 158 -7.10 -22.94 -1.21
CA GLU A 158 -8.39 -23.30 -1.83
C GLU A 158 -8.76 -22.42 -3.03
N TYR A 159 -8.53 -21.10 -2.95
CA TYR A 159 -8.80 -20.19 -4.08
C TYR A 159 -7.85 -20.49 -5.27
N PHE A 160 -6.56 -20.71 -5.03
CA PHE A 160 -5.60 -21.09 -6.08
C PHE A 160 -5.90 -22.49 -6.63
N LYS A 161 -6.22 -23.48 -5.80
CA LYS A 161 -6.64 -24.82 -6.25
C LYS A 161 -7.87 -24.77 -7.17
N ASN A 162 -8.86 -23.95 -6.83
CA ASN A 162 -10.06 -23.78 -7.65
C ASN A 162 -9.81 -22.98 -8.93
N LYS A 163 -8.91 -21.97 -8.91
CA LYS A 163 -8.53 -21.20 -10.09
C LYS A 163 -7.62 -21.98 -11.05
N LEU A 164 -6.69 -22.80 -10.54
CA LEU A 164 -5.85 -23.71 -11.34
C LEU A 164 -6.70 -24.79 -12.00
N LYS A 165 -7.69 -25.35 -11.32
CA LYS A 165 -8.66 -26.29 -11.94
C LYS A 165 -9.46 -25.63 -13.07
N ARG A 166 -9.82 -24.35 -12.91
CA ARG A 166 -10.54 -23.56 -13.94
C ARG A 166 -9.65 -23.20 -15.13
N ARG A 167 -8.41 -22.75 -14.90
CA ARG A 167 -7.44 -22.43 -15.97
C ARG A 167 -7.00 -23.67 -16.73
N LYS A 168 -6.73 -24.79 -16.06
CA LYS A 168 -6.37 -26.06 -16.71
C LYS A 168 -7.49 -26.65 -17.59
N PHE A 169 -8.73 -26.26 -17.34
CA PHE A 169 -9.89 -26.63 -18.17
C PHE A 169 -10.09 -25.65 -19.35
N LEU A 170 -9.52 -24.45 -19.27
CA LEU A 170 -9.56 -23.41 -20.31
C LEU A 170 -8.34 -23.49 -21.25
N GLU A 171 -7.17 -23.86 -20.72
CA GLU A 171 -5.88 -23.98 -21.42
C GLU A 171 -5.77 -25.23 -22.31
N LEU A 172 -6.73 -26.16 -22.27
CA LEU A 172 -6.72 -27.32 -23.18
C LEU A 172 -7.31 -26.98 -24.56
N ASP A 173 -7.92 -25.80 -24.74
CA ASP A 173 -8.61 -25.45 -25.98
C ASP A 173 -7.91 -24.37 -26.81
N ASP A 174 -7.01 -23.53 -26.27
CA ASP A 174 -6.41 -22.42 -27.03
C ASP A 174 -4.89 -22.30 -26.82
N ASP A 175 -4.13 -22.73 -27.83
CA ASP A 175 -2.71 -22.43 -28.03
C ASP A 175 -2.53 -20.95 -28.43
N GLU A 176 -2.47 -20.01 -27.48
CA GLU A 176 -2.07 -18.63 -27.79
C GLU A 176 -1.34 -17.93 -26.62
N PHE A 177 -0.12 -17.49 -26.88
CA PHE A 177 0.73 -16.75 -25.94
C PHE A 177 0.17 -15.32 -25.70
N TYR A 178 -0.33 -15.04 -24.49
CA TYR A 178 -0.87 -13.72 -24.11
C TYR A 178 0.23 -12.79 -23.53
N TYR A 179 0.45 -11.63 -24.17
CA TYR A 179 1.09 -10.47 -23.55
C TYR A 179 0.03 -9.67 -22.78
N ASP A 180 0.40 -9.20 -21.59
CA ASP A 180 -0.39 -8.46 -20.58
C ASP A 180 -1.45 -7.49 -21.14
N GLU A 181 -2.70 -7.64 -20.71
CA GLU A 181 -3.68 -6.54 -20.66
C GLU A 181 -3.04 -5.41 -19.85
N ALA A 182 -2.84 -4.25 -20.47
CA ALA A 182 -2.38 -3.06 -19.78
C ALA A 182 -3.28 -2.78 -18.57
N LEU A 183 -2.68 -2.68 -17.40
CA LEU A 183 -3.38 -2.44 -16.14
C LEU A 183 -4.10 -1.08 -16.21
N ASP A 184 -5.41 -1.09 -16.35
CA ASP A 184 -6.26 0.11 -16.35
C ASP A 184 -6.40 0.66 -14.92
N LEU A 185 -5.80 1.82 -14.64
CA LEU A 185 -5.87 2.45 -13.32
C LEU A 185 -7.11 3.35 -13.18
N THR A 186 -7.91 3.56 -14.23
CA THR A 186 -9.11 4.41 -14.18
C THR A 186 -10.16 3.85 -13.21
N GLU A 187 -10.31 2.52 -13.16
CA GLU A 187 -11.21 1.83 -12.22
C GLU A 187 -10.85 2.11 -10.75
N CYS A 188 -9.59 2.43 -10.45
CA CYS A 188 -9.18 2.81 -9.08
C CYS A 188 -9.69 4.20 -8.67
N ILE A 189 -10.05 5.06 -9.64
CA ILE A 189 -10.50 6.44 -9.40
C ILE A 189 -12.04 6.53 -9.34
N ASP A 190 -12.75 5.75 -10.15
CA ASP A 190 -14.22 5.80 -10.17
C ASP A 190 -14.84 5.37 -8.83
N ASP A 191 -14.24 4.39 -8.15
CA ASP A 191 -14.71 3.90 -6.83
C ASP A 191 -14.43 4.86 -5.66
N VAL A 192 -13.74 5.98 -5.90
CA VAL A 192 -13.35 6.96 -4.86
C VAL A 192 -14.01 8.33 -5.03
N SER A 193 -15.01 8.46 -5.91
CA SER A 193 -15.74 9.72 -6.13
C SER A 193 -16.48 10.24 -4.90
N ASP A 194 -16.79 9.39 -3.92
CA ASP A 194 -17.49 9.76 -2.69
C ASP A 194 -16.54 10.12 -1.53
N LEU A 195 -15.23 9.98 -1.75
CA LEU A 195 -14.22 10.35 -0.75
C LEU A 195 -14.20 11.87 -0.50
N PRO A 196 -13.96 12.32 0.73
CA PRO A 196 -13.64 13.71 1.01
C PRO A 196 -12.41 14.20 0.24
N GLU A 197 -12.45 15.47 -0.18
CA GLU A 197 -11.54 16.05 -1.18
C GLU A 197 -10.05 15.84 -0.87
N ARG A 198 -9.69 15.92 0.41
CA ARG A 198 -8.32 15.67 0.86
C ARG A 198 -7.83 14.26 0.52
N VAL A 199 -8.71 13.27 0.62
CA VAL A 199 -8.38 11.86 0.39
C VAL A 199 -8.35 11.57 -1.09
N LYS A 200 -9.28 12.15 -1.87
CA LYS A 200 -9.21 12.13 -3.33
C LYS A 200 -7.85 12.59 -3.82
N ASN A 201 -7.35 13.73 -3.32
CA ASN A 201 -6.03 14.22 -3.70
C ASN A 201 -4.90 13.26 -3.32
N ASN A 202 -4.98 12.61 -2.17
CA ASN A 202 -4.02 11.60 -1.75
C ASN A 202 -4.07 10.32 -2.61
N VAL A 203 -5.27 9.88 -3.02
CA VAL A 203 -5.46 8.75 -3.92
C VAL A 203 -4.92 9.09 -5.31
N LYS A 204 -5.25 10.27 -5.85
CA LYS A 204 -4.69 10.76 -7.12
C LYS A 204 -3.16 10.78 -7.12
N ARG A 205 -2.53 11.25 -6.02
CA ARG A 205 -1.07 11.19 -5.83
C ARG A 205 -0.53 9.76 -5.97
N LEU A 206 -1.17 8.80 -5.32
CA LEU A 206 -0.75 7.42 -5.36
C LEU A 206 -0.94 6.81 -6.75
N VAL A 207 -2.05 7.11 -7.42
CA VAL A 207 -2.36 6.61 -8.77
C VAL A 207 -1.40 7.18 -9.82
N ILE A 208 -0.97 8.44 -9.67
CA ILE A 208 0.10 9.02 -10.49
C ILE A 208 1.42 8.27 -10.26
N SER A 209 1.82 8.05 -9.00
CA SER A 209 3.04 7.28 -8.67
C SER A 209 2.97 5.85 -9.22
N LEU A 210 1.78 5.24 -9.25
CA LEU A 210 1.54 3.93 -9.85
C LEU A 210 1.81 3.95 -11.36
N ALA A 211 1.24 4.91 -12.09
CA ALA A 211 1.47 5.04 -13.53
C ALA A 211 2.96 5.19 -13.86
N GLU A 212 3.69 6.00 -13.10
CA GLU A 212 5.12 6.23 -13.32
C GLU A 212 5.97 5.01 -12.94
N ASP A 213 5.81 4.50 -11.72
CA ASP A 213 6.71 3.48 -11.16
C ASP A 213 6.44 2.07 -11.69
N LEU A 214 5.16 1.75 -11.93
CA LEU A 214 4.73 0.40 -12.28
C LEU A 214 4.59 0.21 -13.79
N LEU A 215 4.07 1.22 -14.48
CA LEU A 215 3.84 1.18 -15.92
C LEU A 215 4.97 1.84 -16.71
N GLY A 216 5.84 2.60 -16.05
CA GLY A 216 7.00 3.23 -16.68
C GLY A 216 6.64 4.46 -17.51
N PHE A 217 5.45 5.03 -17.32
CA PHE A 217 5.02 6.22 -18.06
C PHE A 217 5.77 7.45 -17.58
N VAL A 218 6.32 8.20 -18.54
CA VAL A 218 7.14 9.40 -18.26
C VAL A 218 6.44 10.66 -18.77
N GLU A 219 5.70 10.54 -19.88
CA GLU A 219 5.00 11.66 -20.49
C GLU A 219 3.62 11.87 -19.83
N LEU A 220 3.21 13.13 -19.73
CA LEU A 220 1.98 13.50 -19.00
C LEU A 220 0.70 13.00 -19.66
N ASP A 221 0.72 12.82 -20.98
CA ASP A 221 -0.38 12.24 -21.76
C ASP A 221 -0.58 10.76 -21.47
N GLU A 222 0.51 9.97 -21.38
CA GLU A 222 0.46 8.56 -21.00
C GLU A 222 -0.11 8.37 -19.58
N ILE A 223 0.34 9.21 -18.63
CA ILE A 223 -0.17 9.20 -17.25
C ILE A 223 -1.65 9.63 -17.23
N SER A 224 -2.04 10.62 -18.02
CA SER A 224 -3.43 11.08 -18.12
C SER A 224 -4.35 9.99 -18.63
N GLU A 225 -3.95 9.28 -19.69
CA GLU A 225 -4.71 8.17 -20.25
C GLU A 225 -4.84 7.01 -19.25
N ALA A 226 -3.73 6.60 -18.62
CA ALA A 226 -3.72 5.47 -17.70
C ALA A 226 -4.52 5.71 -16.42
N THR A 227 -4.53 6.97 -15.93
CA THR A 227 -5.15 7.32 -14.65
C THR A 227 -6.55 7.93 -14.80
N GLY A 228 -6.91 8.44 -15.97
CA GLY A 228 -8.14 9.20 -16.18
C GLY A 228 -8.12 10.64 -15.61
N LEU A 229 -6.97 11.10 -15.10
CA LEU A 229 -6.81 12.46 -14.59
C LEU A 229 -6.45 13.45 -15.69
N SER A 230 -6.91 14.70 -15.56
CA SER A 230 -6.47 15.76 -16.50
C SER A 230 -4.99 16.13 -16.29
N ILE A 231 -4.32 16.54 -17.36
CA ILE A 231 -2.90 16.97 -17.31
C ILE A 231 -2.70 18.08 -16.26
N ASP A 232 -3.62 19.04 -16.15
CA ASP A 232 -3.56 20.12 -15.17
C ASP A 232 -3.60 19.60 -13.72
N GLU A 233 -4.43 18.58 -13.44
CA GLU A 233 -4.48 17.94 -12.12
C GLU A 233 -3.19 17.21 -11.79
N ILE A 234 -2.63 16.48 -12.76
CA ILE A 234 -1.35 15.76 -12.60
C ILE A 234 -0.23 16.74 -12.26
N VAL A 235 -0.09 17.82 -13.03
CA VAL A 235 0.94 18.86 -12.80
C VAL A 235 0.78 19.51 -11.42
N LYS A 236 -0.46 19.87 -11.05
CA LYS A 236 -0.74 20.47 -9.74
C LYS A 236 -0.32 19.53 -8.61
N ILE A 237 -0.70 18.26 -8.70
CA ILE A 237 -0.42 17.26 -7.68
C ILE A 237 1.09 17.00 -7.56
N LYS A 238 1.80 16.88 -8.68
CA LYS A 238 3.26 16.70 -8.68
C LYS A 238 3.98 17.89 -8.03
N ASN A 239 3.57 19.13 -8.33
CA ASN A 239 4.14 20.35 -7.73
C ASN A 239 3.86 20.51 -6.23
N GLU A 240 2.76 19.94 -5.71
CA GLU A 240 2.45 19.95 -4.28
C GLU A 240 3.25 18.91 -3.48
N CYS A 241 3.89 17.94 -4.13
CA CYS A 241 4.74 16.93 -3.50
C CYS A 241 6.19 17.41 -3.31
N GLU A 242 6.61 18.48 -3.99
CA GLU A 242 7.96 19.06 -3.91
C GLU A 242 8.16 20.09 -2.77
N LYS A 243 7.10 20.40 -1.99
CA LYS A 243 7.11 21.35 -0.87
C LYS A 243 6.96 20.67 0.49
#